data_AF-A0AAU0HLB7-F1
#
_entry.id   AF-A0AAU0HLB7-F1
#
_cell.length_a   1.000
_cell.length_b   1.000
_cell.length_c   1.000
_cell.angle_alpha   90.00
_cell.angle_beta   90.00
_cell.angle_gamma   90.00
#
_symmetry.space_group_name_H-M   'P 1'
#
loop_
_entity.id
_entity.type
_entity.pdbx_description
1 polymer ?
#
loop_
_entity_poly.entity_id
_entity_poly.type
_entity_poly.pdbx_seq_one_letter_code
_entity_poly.pdbx_strand_id
1 'polypeptide(L)'
;MKTIPIALAAMLTLAACQTTGTPEPSTEPGPEIAAFDEVDAKLGYPDTEMGADGDGCATYTATGPGGAPHSERLRGPMGEDFCAPGGSRGSTPSPSP
;
A
#
# COMPACT_ATOMS: atom_id res chain seq x y z
N MET A 1 12.88 16.78 61.39
CA MET A 1 12.40 17.17 60.05
C MET A 1 13.46 18.07 59.41
N LYS A 2 14.25 17.54 58.48
CA LYS A 2 15.18 18.35 57.67
C LYS A 2 15.36 17.64 56.32
N THR A 3 14.70 18.19 55.31
CA THR A 3 14.63 17.68 53.94
C THR A 3 15.93 18.00 53.22
N ILE A 4 16.55 17.00 52.59
CA ILE A 4 17.69 17.17 51.67
C ILE A 4 17.13 17.04 50.25
N PRO A 5 17.14 18.10 49.42
CA PRO A 5 16.97 17.92 47.99
C PRO A 5 18.35 17.66 47.35
N ILE A 6 18.65 16.39 47.09
CA ILE A 6 19.72 16.01 46.16
C ILE A 6 19.17 16.30 44.76
N ALA A 7 19.61 17.40 44.17
CA ALA A 7 19.48 17.66 42.74
C ALA A 7 20.36 16.65 42.01
N LEU A 8 19.79 15.50 41.66
CA LEU A 8 20.45 14.54 40.76
C LEU A 8 20.06 14.90 39.33
N ALA A 9 21.06 15.36 38.59
CA ALA A 9 21.01 15.59 37.16
C ALA A 9 20.57 14.31 36.45
N ALA A 10 19.33 14.26 35.99
CA ALA A 10 18.92 13.34 34.94
C ALA A 10 19.29 14.00 33.60
N MET A 11 20.50 13.69 33.14
CA MET A 11 20.82 13.73 31.72
C MET A 11 19.81 12.82 30.99
N LEU A 12 18.69 13.36 30.53
CA LEU A 12 17.94 12.72 29.47
C LEU A 12 18.71 12.98 28.19
N THR A 13 19.46 11.95 27.80
CA THR A 13 19.93 11.71 26.44
C THR A 13 18.84 12.16 25.47
N LEU A 14 19.13 13.19 24.67
CA LEU A 14 18.45 13.41 23.40
C LEU A 14 18.57 12.09 22.65
N ALA A 15 17.50 11.29 22.65
CA ALA A 15 17.27 10.42 21.52
C ALA A 15 17.28 11.36 20.33
N ALA A 16 18.32 11.29 19.51
CA ALA A 16 18.29 11.82 18.17
C ALA A 16 17.04 11.19 17.53
N CYS A 17 15.92 11.91 17.54
CA CYS A 17 14.89 11.72 16.56
C CYS A 17 15.61 11.97 15.25
N GLN A 18 16.12 10.88 14.67
CA GLN A 18 16.43 10.82 13.26
C GLN A 18 15.13 11.23 12.61
N THR A 19 15.08 12.48 12.16
CA THR A 19 14.09 12.93 11.20
C THR A 19 14.44 12.20 9.91
N THR A 20 14.17 10.90 9.91
CA THR A 20 13.85 10.17 8.70
C THR A 20 12.63 10.91 8.22
N GLY A 21 12.81 11.81 7.25
CA GLY A 21 11.71 12.54 6.65
C GLY A 21 10.65 11.53 6.31
N THR A 22 9.57 11.52 7.10
CA THR A 22 8.33 10.90 6.67
C THR A 22 8.08 11.55 5.32
N PRO A 23 8.12 10.81 4.19
CA PRO A 23 7.66 11.37 2.94
C PRO A 23 6.29 11.93 3.28
N GLU A 24 6.12 13.25 3.12
CA GLU A 24 4.80 13.85 3.23
C GLU A 24 3.86 12.92 2.48
N PRO A 25 2.76 12.43 3.09
CA PRO A 25 1.84 11.60 2.34
C PRO A 25 1.41 12.48 1.18
N SER A 26 1.90 12.18 -0.03
CA SER A 26 1.29 12.69 -1.24
C SER A 26 -0.20 12.44 -1.02
N THR A 27 -0.95 13.52 -0.84
CA THR A 27 -2.36 13.45 -0.45
C THR A 27 -3.18 12.72 -1.51
N GLU A 28 -2.57 12.47 -2.66
CA GLU A 28 -3.09 11.64 -3.73
C GLU A 28 -2.71 10.17 -3.50
N PRO A 29 -3.71 9.28 -3.37
CA PRO A 29 -3.48 7.85 -3.33
C PRO A 29 -2.65 7.41 -4.54
N GLY A 30 -1.79 6.41 -4.36
CA GLY A 30 -0.99 5.84 -5.46
C GLY A 30 -1.89 5.35 -6.61
N PRO A 31 -1.34 5.20 -7.83
CA PRO A 31 -2.15 4.82 -9.00
C PRO A 31 -2.85 3.47 -8.86
N GLU A 32 -2.28 2.55 -8.08
CA GLU A 32 -2.89 1.27 -7.72
C GLU A 32 -4.18 1.45 -6.89
N ILE A 33 -4.18 2.39 -5.94
CA ILE A 33 -5.33 2.71 -5.09
C ILE A 33 -6.41 3.39 -5.92
N ALA A 34 -6.06 4.29 -6.84
CA ALA A 34 -7.02 4.88 -7.76
C ALA A 34 -7.69 3.83 -8.67
N ALA A 35 -6.94 2.84 -9.15
CA ALA A 35 -7.49 1.73 -9.93
C ALA A 35 -8.36 0.80 -9.06
N PHE A 36 -8.01 0.59 -7.80
CA PHE A 36 -8.86 -0.12 -6.85
C PHE A 36 -10.19 0.61 -6.65
N ASP A 37 -10.15 1.92 -6.39
CA ASP A 37 -11.35 2.75 -6.20
C ASP A 37 -12.24 2.75 -7.46
N GLU A 38 -11.66 2.73 -8.66
CA GLU A 38 -12.41 2.61 -9.91
C GLU A 38 -13.13 1.26 -10.03
N VAL A 39 -12.44 0.16 -9.73
CA VAL A 39 -13.02 -1.20 -9.77
C VAL A 39 -14.07 -1.37 -8.67
N ASP A 40 -13.81 -0.87 -7.47
CA ASP A 40 -14.75 -0.89 -6.34
C ASP A 40 -16.02 -0.11 -6.68
N ALA A 41 -15.89 1.13 -7.17
CA ALA A 41 -17.04 1.95 -7.57
C ALA A 41 -17.87 1.30 -8.69
N LYS A 42 -17.23 0.51 -9.55
CA LYS A 42 -17.89 -0.21 -10.65
C LYS A 42 -18.62 -1.47 -10.18
N LEU A 43 -18.04 -2.23 -9.25
CA LEU A 43 -18.58 -3.52 -8.81
C LEU A 43 -19.49 -3.40 -7.59
N GLY A 44 -19.15 -2.53 -6.64
CA GLY A 44 -19.90 -2.31 -5.40
C GLY A 44 -20.05 -3.58 -4.56
N TYR A 45 -19.03 -4.45 -4.55
CA TYR A 45 -19.06 -5.67 -3.77
C TYR A 45 -18.70 -5.40 -2.31
N PRO A 46 -19.18 -6.22 -1.35
CA PRO A 46 -18.72 -6.17 0.03
C PRO A 46 -17.35 -6.85 0.21
N ASP A 47 -16.73 -6.59 1.36
CA ASP A 47 -15.50 -7.24 1.83
C ASP A 47 -14.34 -7.12 0.82
N THR A 48 -14.13 -5.89 0.35
CA THR A 48 -13.14 -5.57 -0.68
C THR A 48 -11.77 -5.33 -0.08
N GLU A 49 -10.75 -5.95 -0.65
CA GLU A 49 -9.37 -5.80 -0.22
C GLU A 49 -8.43 -5.77 -1.43
N MET A 50 -7.37 -4.96 -1.30
CA MET A 50 -6.25 -4.95 -2.23
C MET A 50 -5.29 -6.10 -1.89
N GLY A 51 -5.13 -7.03 -2.82
CA GLY A 51 -4.24 -8.18 -2.70
C GLY A 51 -3.09 -8.11 -3.71
N ALA A 52 -2.33 -9.21 -3.77
CA ALA A 52 -1.38 -9.46 -4.84
C ALA A 52 -1.55 -10.89 -5.34
N ASP A 53 -1.40 -11.11 -6.64
CA ASP A 53 -1.39 -12.45 -7.22
C ASP A 53 -0.02 -13.13 -7.08
N GLY A 54 0.09 -14.37 -7.58
CA GLY A 54 1.33 -15.14 -7.54
C GLY A 54 2.47 -14.53 -8.35
N ASP A 55 2.16 -13.61 -9.26
CA ASP A 55 3.12 -12.84 -10.04
C ASP A 55 3.46 -11.50 -9.36
N GLY A 56 2.97 -11.22 -8.16
CA GLY A 56 3.23 -9.96 -7.44
C GLY A 56 2.54 -8.74 -8.06
N CYS A 57 1.48 -8.97 -8.83
CA CYS A 57 0.63 -7.93 -9.38
C CYS A 57 -0.53 -7.63 -8.44
N ALA A 58 -0.81 -6.35 -8.24
CA ALA A 58 -1.90 -5.86 -7.43
C ALA A 58 -3.24 -6.39 -7.94
N THR A 59 -4.07 -6.85 -7.02
CA THR A 59 -5.40 -7.39 -7.32
C THR A 59 -6.46 -6.72 -6.49
N TYR A 60 -7.63 -6.54 -7.07
CA TYR A 60 -8.87 -6.33 -6.34
C TYR A 60 -9.40 -7.70 -5.94
N THR A 61 -9.71 -7.89 -4.66
CA THR A 61 -10.38 -9.08 -4.14
C THR A 61 -11.65 -8.68 -3.41
N ALA A 62 -12.72 -9.46 -3.56
CA ALA A 62 -14.00 -9.15 -2.94
C ALA A 62 -14.88 -10.41 -2.80
N THR A 63 -16.00 -10.26 -2.08
CA THR A 63 -17.07 -11.25 -2.07
C THR A 63 -18.15 -10.85 -3.07
N GLY A 64 -18.18 -11.51 -4.22
CA GLY A 64 -19.16 -11.29 -5.26
C GLY A 64 -20.56 -11.84 -4.95
N PRO A 65 -21.48 -11.77 -5.93
CA PRO A 65 -22.87 -12.17 -5.77
C PRO A 65 -23.00 -13.63 -5.31
N GLY A 66 -23.84 -13.88 -4.30
CA GLY A 66 -24.04 -15.22 -3.77
C GLY A 66 -22.90 -15.75 -2.89
N GLY A 67 -21.96 -14.89 -2.47
CA GLY A 67 -20.84 -15.27 -1.61
C GLY A 67 -19.66 -15.87 -2.36
N ALA A 68 -19.62 -15.74 -3.69
CA ALA A 68 -18.52 -16.25 -4.50
C ALA A 68 -17.29 -15.33 -4.37
N PRO A 69 -16.08 -15.86 -4.18
CA PRO A 69 -14.88 -15.04 -4.20
C PRO A 69 -14.69 -14.43 -5.60
N HIS A 70 -14.38 -13.14 -5.65
CA HIS A 70 -14.02 -12.40 -6.86
C HIS A 70 -12.59 -11.90 -6.73
N SER A 71 -11.81 -12.02 -7.81
CA SER A 71 -10.46 -11.46 -7.87
C SER A 71 -10.13 -11.03 -9.30
N GLU A 72 -9.59 -9.83 -9.46
CA GLU A 72 -9.07 -9.34 -10.74
C GLU A 72 -7.83 -8.47 -10.57
N ARG A 73 -6.96 -8.43 -11.58
CA ARG A 73 -5.77 -7.58 -11.57
C ARG A 73 -6.15 -6.11 -11.73
N LEU A 74 -5.54 -5.26 -10.91
CA LEU A 74 -5.64 -3.82 -11.05
C LEU A 74 -4.79 -3.37 -12.23
N ARG A 75 -5.37 -2.55 -13.08
CA ARG A 75 -4.72 -2.06 -14.30
C ARG A 75 -4.65 -0.55 -14.32
N GLY A 76 -3.56 -0.04 -14.86
CA GLY A 76 -3.38 1.37 -15.14
C GLY A 76 -4.25 1.83 -16.32
N PRO A 77 -4.27 3.15 -16.57
CA PRO A 77 -5.11 3.75 -17.60
C PRO A 77 -4.74 3.31 -19.02
N MET A 78 -3.55 2.76 -19.24
CA MET A 78 -3.12 2.21 -20.54
C MET A 78 -3.30 0.68 -20.61
N GLY A 79 -3.90 0.07 -19.58
CA GLY A 79 -4.16 -1.36 -19.49
C GLY A 79 -2.98 -2.18 -18.96
N GLU A 80 -1.93 -1.55 -18.43
CA GLU A 80 -0.83 -2.26 -17.79
C GLU A 80 -1.20 -2.78 -16.41
N ASP A 81 -0.75 -3.98 -16.02
CA ASP A 81 -0.96 -4.48 -14.65
C ASP A 81 -0.02 -3.75 -13.66
N PHE A 82 -0.51 -3.40 -12.48
CA PHE A 82 0.33 -2.84 -11.42
C PHE A 82 1.12 -3.95 -10.71
N CYS A 83 2.31 -4.28 -11.20
CA CYS A 83 3.16 -5.31 -10.60
C CYS A 83 4.38 -4.74 -9.87
N ALA A 84 4.66 -5.25 -8.68
CA ALA A 84 5.87 -4.89 -7.96
C ALA A 84 7.11 -5.39 -8.73
N PRO A 85 8.19 -4.60 -8.82
CA PRO A 85 9.45 -5.04 -9.42
C PRO A 85 10.08 -6.12 -8.53
N GLY A 86 9.76 -7.38 -8.83
CA GLY A 86 10.05 -8.55 -7.98
C GLY A 86 9.08 -9.70 -8.23
N GLY A 87 7.91 -9.39 -8.79
CA GLY A 87 7.00 -10.31 -9.47
C GLY A 87 7.67 -10.98 -10.67
N SER A 88 8.24 -12.16 -10.46
CA SER A 88 9.27 -12.70 -11.36
C SER A 88 8.72 -13.38 -12.61
N ARG A 89 8.45 -12.64 -13.70
CA ARG A 89 8.85 -12.97 -15.10
C ARG A 89 8.26 -12.02 -16.16
N GLY A 90 9.13 -11.17 -16.72
CA GLY A 90 9.12 -10.87 -18.15
C GLY A 90 7.94 -10.08 -18.72
N SER A 91 7.83 -8.79 -18.39
CA SER A 91 7.23 -7.81 -19.29
C SER A 91 8.34 -7.01 -19.98
N THR A 92 9.17 -7.68 -20.77
CA THR A 92 9.68 -7.02 -21.98
C THR A 92 8.45 -6.68 -22.81
N PRO A 93 8.18 -5.40 -23.16
CA PRO A 93 7.20 -5.13 -24.20
C PRO A 93 7.69 -5.87 -25.45
N SER A 94 6.95 -6.88 -25.92
CA SER A 94 7.11 -7.33 -27.29
C SER A 94 6.51 -6.24 -28.17
N PRO A 95 7.30 -5.49 -28.95
CA PRO A 95 6.72 -4.81 -30.09
C PRO A 95 6.30 -5.88 -31.10
N SER A 96 5.07 -5.80 -31.60
CA SER A 96 4.66 -6.50 -32.81
C SER A 96 3.66 -5.64 -33.57
N PRO A 97 3.68 -5.61 -34.91
CA PRO A 97 4.74 -5.96 -35.86
C PRO A 97 5.55 -4.75 -36.38
#